data_AF-A0A7S4JTT6-F1
#
_entry.id   AF-A0A7S4JTT6-F1
#
_cell.length_a   1.000
_cell.length_b   1.000
_cell.length_c   1.000
_cell.angle_alpha   90.00
_cell.angle_beta   90.00
_cell.angle_gamma   90.00
#
_symmetry.space_group_name_H-M   'P 1'
#
loop_
_entity.id
_entity.type
_entity.pdbx_description
1 polymer ?
#
loop_
_entity_poly.entity_id
_entity_poly.type
_entity_poly.pdbx_seq_one_letter_code
_entity_poly.pdbx_strand_id
1 'polypeptide(L)'
;MAPPIFGAGAALLLALSGGNGGVPNSPPAAESSPARLTRRAALASLLPVAAAAATSTPALADDGADPKKPQFRRYPQIRFIAALGDPSASSGAGSDAWGLWRDDPGPRGVYLRDYDSRIASSKNNVAPAGWTFRRDDWWLEEHGLIMSNPDELPRKRYDKESGEVVPYKRYVVTGDREVTSVLTVTEDGRWDLAKGTLYDVTHLPCRSARYTQPAAAATTGAVEVGATGTTTAAGAGASKTCAPPNADRKAFPVKPGAEMPPVAGCAKQDYAVLFVLGEEA
;
A
#
# COMPACT_ATOMS: atom_id res chain seq x y z
N MET A 1 56.59 27.32 -38.39
CA MET A 1 56.71 28.20 -37.20
C MET A 1 56.19 27.42 -35.99
N ALA A 2 57.12 26.97 -35.16
CA ALA A 2 56.90 26.44 -33.80
C ALA A 2 57.09 27.60 -32.79
N PRO A 3 56.77 27.48 -31.47
CA PRO A 3 56.59 26.25 -30.70
C PRO A 3 55.41 26.19 -29.70
N PRO A 4 55.21 25.01 -29.06
CA PRO A 4 54.23 24.75 -28.01
C PRO A 4 54.81 24.99 -26.60
N ILE A 5 53.94 25.10 -25.59
CA ILE A 5 54.34 25.12 -24.16
C ILE A 5 53.90 23.84 -23.45
N PHE A 6 54.86 23.31 -22.72
CA PHE A 6 54.91 22.10 -21.92
C PHE A 6 54.04 22.12 -20.65
N GLY A 7 53.63 20.93 -20.21
CA GLY A 7 53.18 20.65 -18.85
C GLY A 7 53.38 19.17 -18.52
N ALA A 8 54.64 18.78 -18.29
CA ALA A 8 55.01 17.49 -17.69
C ALA A 8 55.21 17.68 -16.18
N GLY A 9 54.78 16.70 -15.38
CA GLY A 9 55.01 16.68 -13.94
C GLY A 9 54.45 15.43 -13.28
N ALA A 10 55.23 14.35 -13.33
CA ALA A 10 55.00 13.11 -12.61
C ALA A 10 55.34 13.24 -11.12
N ALA A 11 54.64 12.51 -10.25
CA ALA A 11 55.21 12.05 -8.98
C ALA A 11 54.54 10.76 -8.50
N LEU A 12 55.33 9.70 -8.58
CA LEU A 12 55.18 8.37 -8.01
C LEU A 12 55.36 8.44 -6.48
N LEU A 13 54.53 7.72 -5.72
CA LEU A 13 54.91 7.24 -4.39
C LEU A 13 54.31 5.85 -4.14
N LEU A 14 55.21 4.84 -4.20
CA LEU A 14 55.04 3.55 -3.55
C LEU A 14 55.19 3.75 -2.03
N ALA A 15 54.36 3.02 -1.26
CA ALA A 15 54.79 2.45 0.00
C ALA A 15 54.15 1.06 0.20
N LEU A 16 55.03 0.09 0.41
CA LEU A 16 54.80 -1.33 0.71
C LEU A 16 54.70 -1.56 2.23
N SER A 17 54.31 -2.79 2.60
CA SER A 17 54.44 -3.47 3.91
C SER A 17 53.22 -3.36 4.84
N GLY A 18 52.66 -4.42 5.45
CA GLY A 18 53.06 -5.82 5.56
C GLY A 18 52.54 -6.40 6.91
N GLY A 19 52.24 -7.72 6.95
CA GLY A 19 51.97 -8.53 8.16
C GLY A 19 50.49 -8.82 8.41
N ASN A 20 49.91 -10.01 8.18
CA ASN A 20 50.25 -11.42 8.45
C ASN A 20 50.05 -11.88 9.91
N GLY A 21 49.32 -12.99 10.06
CA GLY A 21 49.02 -13.70 11.31
C GLY A 21 47.52 -13.70 11.59
N GLY A 22 46.80 -14.80 11.71
CA GLY A 22 47.14 -16.22 11.76
C GLY A 22 45.89 -16.93 12.29
N VAL A 23 45.41 -17.94 11.57
CA VAL A 23 44.32 -18.85 11.98
C VAL A 23 44.94 -19.94 12.87
N PRO A 24 44.21 -20.48 13.87
CA PRO A 24 43.73 -21.87 13.76
C PRO A 24 42.25 -22.00 14.21
N ASN A 25 41.39 -22.64 13.40
CA ASN A 25 40.94 -24.06 13.51
C ASN A 25 40.17 -24.37 14.81
N SER A 26 38.82 -24.48 14.76
CA SER A 26 38.02 -25.72 14.57
C SER A 26 37.69 -26.41 15.91
N PRO A 27 36.70 -27.33 16.05
CA PRO A 27 35.61 -27.79 15.17
C PRO A 27 34.20 -27.77 15.86
N PRO A 28 33.12 -28.26 15.20
CA PRO A 28 31.76 -28.21 15.74
C PRO A 28 31.43 -29.38 16.67
N ALA A 29 30.62 -29.12 17.71
CA ALA A 29 29.93 -30.15 18.49
C ALA A 29 28.47 -30.16 18.02
N ALA A 30 28.07 -31.17 17.25
CA ALA A 30 27.53 -32.44 17.74
C ALA A 30 25.99 -32.38 17.78
N GLU A 31 25.45 -32.78 16.64
CA GLU A 31 24.12 -33.33 16.48
C GLU A 31 23.94 -34.49 17.47
N SER A 32 22.91 -34.42 18.31
CA SER A 32 22.47 -35.57 19.10
C SER A 32 20.94 -35.58 19.16
N SER A 33 20.35 -36.28 18.19
CA SER A 33 19.05 -36.93 18.38
C SER A 33 19.14 -37.93 19.54
N PRO A 34 18.14 -37.98 20.42
CA PRO A 34 17.87 -39.18 21.17
C PRO A 34 16.59 -39.87 20.68
N ALA A 35 16.78 -41.17 20.48
CA ALA A 35 15.83 -42.24 20.75
C ALA A 35 14.60 -42.38 19.82
N ARG A 36 14.81 -43.22 18.80
CA ARG A 36 13.78 -44.14 18.30
C ARG A 36 13.22 -44.95 19.48
N LEU A 37 11.97 -44.69 19.88
CA LEU A 37 11.25 -45.62 20.74
C LEU A 37 10.89 -46.88 19.93
N THR A 38 11.49 -47.99 20.34
CA THR A 38 11.19 -49.33 19.87
C THR A 38 9.75 -49.72 20.22
N ARG A 39 8.97 -50.08 19.21
CA ARG A 39 7.70 -50.80 19.32
C ARG A 39 7.92 -52.11 20.10
N ARG A 40 7.36 -52.22 21.31
CA ARG A 40 7.14 -53.52 21.96
C ARG A 40 5.64 -53.83 21.97
N ALA A 41 5.35 -54.94 21.28
CA ALA A 41 4.23 -55.87 21.39
C ALA A 41 2.97 -55.41 22.16
N ALA A 42 1.89 -55.22 21.41
CA ALA A 42 0.53 -55.29 21.95
C ALA A 42 0.16 -56.78 22.16
N LEU A 43 -0.18 -57.14 23.38
CA LEU A 43 -0.89 -58.37 23.70
C LEU A 43 -2.40 -58.08 23.76
N ALA A 44 -3.15 -58.93 23.08
CA ALA A 44 -4.58 -58.88 22.93
C ALA A 44 -5.32 -59.19 24.25
N SER A 45 -6.39 -58.45 24.51
CA SER A 45 -7.49 -58.90 25.36
C SER A 45 -8.79 -58.28 24.84
N LEU A 46 -9.61 -59.15 24.25
CA LEU A 46 -10.99 -58.91 23.83
C LEU A 46 -11.91 -58.91 25.05
N LEU A 47 -12.90 -58.00 25.09
CA LEU A 47 -14.34 -58.21 25.36
C LEU A 47 -15.07 -56.85 25.57
N PRO A 48 -16.40 -56.79 25.36
CA PRO A 48 -17.07 -55.66 24.71
C PRO A 48 -17.70 -54.67 25.70
N VAL A 49 -17.75 -53.39 25.33
CA VAL A 49 -18.63 -52.41 25.97
C VAL A 49 -19.47 -51.72 24.91
N ALA A 50 -20.76 -51.63 25.24
CA ALA A 50 -21.87 -51.23 24.40
C ALA A 50 -21.69 -49.89 23.68
N ALA A 51 -22.26 -49.83 22.47
CA ALA A 51 -22.48 -48.61 21.72
C ALA A 51 -23.39 -47.66 22.49
N ALA A 52 -22.84 -46.53 22.95
CA ALA A 52 -23.59 -45.32 23.20
C ALA A 52 -23.13 -44.28 22.17
N ALA A 53 -23.99 -44.01 21.19
CA ALA A 53 -23.80 -42.91 20.24
C ALA A 53 -23.94 -41.58 21.00
N ALA A 54 -22.84 -41.10 21.58
CA ALA A 54 -22.71 -39.71 21.99
C ALA A 54 -22.27 -38.92 20.77
N THR A 55 -23.20 -38.22 20.14
CA THR A 55 -22.88 -37.16 19.17
C THR A 55 -22.07 -36.10 19.91
N SER A 56 -20.75 -36.19 19.85
CA SER A 56 -19.86 -35.10 20.27
C SER A 56 -19.99 -34.00 19.22
N THR A 57 -21.00 -33.14 19.37
CA THR A 57 -20.94 -31.81 18.78
C THR A 57 -19.74 -31.11 19.43
N PRO A 58 -18.75 -30.62 18.67
CA PRO A 58 -17.92 -29.55 19.18
C PRO A 58 -18.83 -28.33 19.27
N ALA A 59 -19.45 -28.13 20.44
CA ALA A 59 -19.87 -26.81 20.83
C ALA A 59 -18.58 -26.00 20.94
N LEU A 60 -18.28 -25.23 19.89
CA LEU A 60 -17.45 -24.05 20.03
C LEU A 60 -18.05 -23.29 21.21
N ALA A 61 -17.30 -23.22 22.30
CA ALA A 61 -17.59 -22.31 23.38
C ALA A 61 -17.56 -20.91 22.77
N ASP A 62 -18.76 -20.38 22.54
CA ASP A 62 -19.00 -18.96 22.36
C ASP A 62 -18.71 -18.35 23.73
N ASP A 63 -17.47 -17.90 23.92
CA ASP A 63 -17.08 -17.12 25.08
C ASP A 63 -17.96 -15.87 25.09
N GLY A 64 -18.97 -15.89 25.96
CA GLY A 64 -20.04 -14.90 26.04
C GLY A 64 -19.51 -13.49 25.85
N ALA A 65 -19.82 -12.91 24.71
CA ALA A 65 -19.47 -11.54 24.39
C ALA A 65 -20.08 -10.62 25.48
N ASP A 66 -19.23 -9.86 26.16
CA ASP A 66 -19.67 -8.75 27.00
C ASP A 66 -20.48 -7.78 26.11
N PRO A 67 -21.78 -7.58 26.37
CA PRO A 67 -22.63 -6.74 25.52
C PRO A 67 -22.18 -5.27 25.48
N LYS A 68 -21.22 -4.86 26.32
CA LYS A 68 -20.67 -3.50 26.34
C LYS A 68 -19.41 -3.33 25.49
N LYS A 69 -18.81 -4.40 24.96
CA LYS A 69 -17.61 -4.29 24.12
C LYS A 69 -18.00 -4.23 22.64
N PRO A 70 -17.41 -3.31 21.85
CA PRO A 70 -17.59 -3.28 20.41
C PRO A 70 -17.30 -4.64 19.79
N GLN A 71 -18.26 -5.20 19.07
CA GLN A 71 -18.06 -6.40 18.28
C GLN A 71 -17.50 -6.02 16.91
N PHE A 72 -16.56 -6.81 16.39
CA PHE A 72 -15.97 -6.57 15.08
C PHE A 72 -16.26 -7.74 14.14
N ARG A 73 -16.78 -7.43 12.96
CA ARG A 73 -16.99 -8.39 11.89
C ARG A 73 -15.80 -8.38 10.95
N ARG A 74 -15.13 -9.54 10.83
CA ARG A 74 -14.06 -9.76 9.86
C ARG A 74 -14.62 -9.77 8.42
N TYR A 75 -13.90 -9.16 7.50
CA TYR A 75 -14.21 -9.29 6.07
C TYR A 75 -13.67 -10.64 5.53
N PRO A 76 -14.39 -11.27 4.58
CA PRO A 76 -13.92 -12.51 3.96
C PRO A 76 -12.66 -12.30 3.12
N GLN A 77 -12.45 -11.08 2.61
CA GLN A 77 -11.25 -10.66 1.90
C GLN A 77 -10.75 -9.34 2.48
N ILE A 78 -9.43 -9.16 2.48
CA ILE A 78 -8.79 -7.92 2.93
C ILE A 78 -9.25 -6.78 2.02
N ARG A 79 -9.51 -5.63 2.63
CA ARG A 79 -9.76 -4.36 1.92
C ARG A 79 -8.62 -3.39 2.18
N PHE A 80 -8.56 -2.29 1.45
CA PHE A 80 -7.43 -1.37 1.51
C PHE A 80 -7.90 0.06 1.70
N ILE A 81 -7.34 0.76 2.68
CA ILE A 81 -7.55 2.20 2.83
C ILE A 81 -6.35 2.95 2.28
N ALA A 82 -6.61 3.91 1.39
CA ALA A 82 -5.66 4.95 1.02
C ALA A 82 -5.80 6.10 2.03
N ALA A 83 -4.84 6.23 2.93
CA ALA A 83 -4.85 7.18 4.04
C ALA A 83 -3.86 8.34 3.84
N LEU A 84 -4.24 9.52 4.34
CA LEU A 84 -3.41 10.71 4.43
C LEU A 84 -3.22 11.11 5.90
N GLY A 85 -2.00 11.43 6.28
CA GLY A 85 -1.70 11.97 7.61
C GLY A 85 -0.20 11.99 7.86
N ASP A 86 0.19 12.61 8.97
CA ASP A 86 1.54 12.49 9.47
C ASP A 86 1.80 11.02 9.85
N PRO A 87 2.83 10.35 9.28
CA PRO A 87 3.16 8.97 9.60
C PRO A 87 3.39 8.73 11.10
N SER A 88 3.85 9.74 11.83
CA SER A 88 4.12 9.66 13.28
C SER A 88 2.89 9.91 14.15
N ALA A 89 1.77 10.33 13.57
CA ALA A 89 0.56 10.64 14.32
C ALA A 89 -0.29 9.39 14.58
N SER A 90 -0.91 9.35 15.75
CA SER A 90 -1.94 8.37 16.11
C SER A 90 -3.37 8.93 15.94
N SER A 91 -3.51 10.20 15.58
CA SER A 91 -4.79 10.85 15.34
C SER A 91 -4.63 12.08 14.46
N GLY A 92 -5.69 12.48 13.76
CA GLY A 92 -5.68 13.67 12.90
C GLY A 92 -7.06 14.02 12.34
N ALA A 93 -7.04 14.75 11.24
CA ALA A 93 -8.22 15.13 10.46
C ALA A 93 -7.98 14.87 8.96
N GLY A 94 -8.99 15.13 8.13
CA GLY A 94 -8.92 14.98 6.67
C GLY A 94 -9.24 13.57 6.16
N SER A 95 -9.95 12.74 6.94
CA SER A 95 -10.36 11.40 6.51
C SER A 95 -11.43 11.40 5.42
N ASP A 96 -12.01 12.55 5.09
CA ASP A 96 -12.87 12.77 3.93
C ASP A 96 -12.11 12.69 2.59
N ALA A 97 -10.80 12.94 2.61
CA ALA A 97 -9.93 12.79 1.45
C ALA A 97 -9.33 11.37 1.30
N TRP A 98 -9.67 10.46 2.21
CA TRP A 98 -9.22 9.06 2.20
C TRP A 98 -10.12 8.20 1.31
N GLY A 99 -9.57 7.10 0.80
CA GLY A 99 -10.28 6.17 -0.08
C GLY A 99 -10.34 4.75 0.48
N LEU A 100 -11.33 3.97 0.06
CA LEU A 100 -11.47 2.54 0.34
C LEU A 100 -11.52 1.73 -0.96
N TRP A 101 -10.59 0.82 -1.16
CA TRP A 101 -10.73 -0.27 -2.13
C TRP A 101 -11.32 -1.50 -1.46
N ARG A 102 -12.47 -1.96 -1.96
CA ARG A 102 -13.17 -3.16 -1.44
C ARG A 102 -12.61 -4.47 -1.99
N ASP A 103 -11.99 -4.38 -3.17
CA ASP A 103 -11.26 -5.46 -3.84
C ASP A 103 -9.81 -5.04 -3.99
N ASP A 104 -8.89 -5.99 -4.15
CA ASP A 104 -7.48 -5.69 -4.41
C ASP A 104 -7.32 -5.01 -5.78
N PRO A 105 -6.86 -3.73 -5.83
CA PRO A 105 -6.70 -3.01 -7.07
C PRO A 105 -5.49 -3.49 -7.89
N GLY A 106 -4.52 -4.20 -7.28
CA GLY A 106 -3.29 -4.66 -7.93
C GLY A 106 -3.55 -5.62 -9.09
N PRO A 107 -4.17 -6.80 -8.88
CA PRO A 107 -4.48 -7.74 -9.96
C PRO A 107 -5.41 -7.18 -11.05
N ARG A 108 -6.07 -6.05 -10.77
CA ARG A 108 -7.02 -5.37 -11.65
C ARG A 108 -6.39 -4.24 -12.46
N GLY A 109 -5.15 -3.85 -12.14
CA GLY A 109 -4.49 -2.69 -12.72
C GLY A 109 -3.90 -2.92 -14.11
N VAL A 110 -3.36 -1.85 -14.69
CA VAL A 110 -2.74 -1.84 -16.04
C VAL A 110 -1.39 -1.15 -15.95
N TYR A 111 -0.31 -1.78 -16.43
CA TYR A 111 1.01 -1.15 -16.40
C TYR A 111 1.05 0.12 -17.25
N LEU A 112 1.84 1.12 -16.82
CA LEU A 112 2.07 2.36 -17.57
C LEU A 112 2.44 2.11 -19.05
N ARG A 113 3.24 1.08 -19.32
CA ARG A 113 3.65 0.71 -20.69
C ARG A 113 2.48 0.23 -21.57
N ASP A 114 1.39 -0.21 -20.96
CA ASP A 114 0.23 -0.80 -21.61
C ASP A 114 -0.98 0.15 -21.60
N TYR A 115 -0.83 1.38 -21.07
CA TYR A 115 -1.91 2.37 -21.02
C TYR A 115 -2.55 2.62 -22.38
N ASP A 116 -1.75 2.89 -23.41
CA ASP A 116 -2.29 3.22 -24.74
C ASP A 116 -3.05 2.05 -25.36
N SER A 117 -2.53 0.83 -25.18
CA SER A 117 -3.09 -0.38 -25.80
C SER A 117 -4.25 -0.98 -25.03
N ARG A 118 -4.34 -0.78 -23.71
CA ARG A 118 -5.35 -1.40 -22.83
C ARG A 118 -6.40 -0.44 -22.29
N ILE A 119 -6.11 0.86 -22.21
CA ILE A 119 -7.02 1.88 -21.66
C ILE A 119 -7.35 2.92 -22.73
N ALA A 120 -6.36 3.62 -23.29
CA ALA A 120 -6.63 4.75 -24.20
C ALA A 120 -7.32 4.33 -25.51
N SER A 121 -7.00 3.13 -26.02
CA SER A 121 -7.63 2.52 -27.19
C SER A 121 -9.03 1.95 -26.91
N SER A 122 -9.40 1.78 -25.64
CA SER A 122 -10.67 1.18 -25.25
C SER A 122 -11.84 2.14 -25.45
N LYS A 123 -13.03 1.59 -25.65
CA LYS A 123 -14.26 2.39 -25.62
C LYS A 123 -14.43 2.98 -24.21
N ASN A 124 -14.56 4.30 -24.13
CA ASN A 124 -14.82 5.03 -22.88
C ASN A 124 -13.74 4.91 -21.78
N ASN A 125 -12.48 4.61 -22.14
CA ASN A 125 -11.37 4.43 -21.19
C ASN A 125 -11.59 3.31 -20.15
N VAL A 126 -12.26 2.23 -20.53
CA VAL A 126 -12.52 1.08 -19.65
C VAL A 126 -11.32 0.14 -19.66
N ALA A 127 -10.74 -0.12 -18.49
CA ALA A 127 -9.64 -1.06 -18.31
C ALA A 127 -10.11 -2.52 -18.44
N PRO A 128 -9.21 -3.49 -18.68
CA PRO A 128 -9.57 -4.91 -18.86
C PRO A 128 -10.39 -5.52 -17.71
N ALA A 129 -10.20 -5.05 -16.47
CA ALA A 129 -10.94 -5.50 -15.30
C ALA A 129 -12.31 -4.79 -15.12
N GLY A 130 -12.77 -4.03 -16.11
CA GLY A 130 -14.11 -3.45 -16.20
C GLY A 130 -14.30 -2.11 -15.46
N TRP A 131 -13.25 -1.55 -14.85
CA TRP A 131 -13.30 -0.23 -14.23
C TRP A 131 -12.97 0.88 -15.24
N THR A 132 -13.52 2.06 -15.02
CA THR A 132 -13.33 3.22 -15.89
C THR A 132 -12.14 4.05 -15.42
N PHE A 133 -11.16 4.28 -16.30
CA PHE A 133 -10.04 5.17 -16.05
C PHE A 133 -10.49 6.63 -16.14
N ARG A 134 -10.15 7.41 -15.10
CA ARG A 134 -10.47 8.83 -14.99
C ARG A 134 -9.21 9.65 -15.31
N ARG A 135 -9.22 10.35 -16.44
CA ARG A 135 -8.02 11.06 -16.95
C ARG A 135 -7.60 12.24 -16.07
N ASP A 136 -8.52 12.77 -15.30
CA ASP A 136 -8.36 13.92 -14.40
C ASP A 136 -8.06 13.53 -12.95
N ASP A 137 -8.19 12.25 -12.61
CA ASP A 137 -8.00 11.70 -11.27
C ASP A 137 -7.66 10.22 -11.33
N TRP A 138 -6.39 9.87 -11.39
CA TRP A 138 -5.95 8.48 -11.56
C TRP A 138 -4.93 8.06 -10.50
N TRP A 139 -4.86 6.75 -10.26
CA TRP A 139 -4.07 6.15 -9.19
C TRP A 139 -2.98 5.24 -9.76
N LEU A 140 -1.81 5.26 -9.13
CA LEU A 140 -0.63 4.51 -9.53
C LEU A 140 0.03 3.88 -8.30
N GLU A 141 0.52 2.66 -8.42
CA GLU A 141 1.28 1.97 -7.36
C GLU A 141 2.77 1.83 -7.67
N GLU A 142 3.53 1.29 -6.71
CA GLU A 142 4.99 1.21 -6.66
C GLU A 142 5.65 0.51 -7.86
N HIS A 143 4.96 -0.38 -8.57
CA HIS A 143 5.46 -1.09 -9.75
C HIS A 143 5.07 -0.41 -11.08
N GLY A 144 4.44 0.76 -11.04
CA GLY A 144 4.03 1.49 -12.23
C GLY A 144 2.75 0.91 -12.86
N LEU A 145 1.85 0.41 -12.02
CA LEU A 145 0.55 -0.12 -12.37
C LEU A 145 -0.55 0.90 -12.06
N ILE A 146 -1.29 1.28 -13.09
CA ILE A 146 -2.46 2.16 -12.99
C ILE A 146 -3.61 1.36 -12.38
N MET A 147 -4.20 1.89 -11.31
CA MET A 147 -5.23 1.23 -10.53
C MET A 147 -6.60 1.89 -10.70
N SER A 148 -7.67 1.15 -10.37
CA SER A 148 -9.00 1.73 -10.18
C SER A 148 -8.97 2.77 -9.05
N ASN A 149 -9.80 3.81 -9.15
CA ASN A 149 -10.00 4.74 -8.05
C ASN A 149 -10.62 4.02 -6.83
N PRO A 150 -10.22 4.38 -5.61
CA PRO A 150 -10.92 3.92 -4.42
C PRO A 150 -12.31 4.57 -4.31
N ASP A 151 -13.24 3.89 -3.65
CA ASP A 151 -14.51 4.46 -3.23
C ASP A 151 -14.28 5.47 -2.08
N GLU A 152 -15.28 6.31 -1.79
CA GLU A 152 -15.27 7.10 -0.57
C GLU A 152 -15.18 6.19 0.67
N LEU A 153 -14.32 6.54 1.61
CA LEU A 153 -14.23 5.86 2.91
C LEU A 153 -15.48 6.16 3.75
N PRO A 154 -16.28 5.13 4.13
CA PRO A 154 -17.43 5.36 5.00
C PRO A 154 -17.01 5.82 6.40
N ARG A 155 -17.50 6.99 6.83
CA ARG A 155 -17.20 7.58 8.15
C ARG A 155 -18.35 7.55 9.15
N LYS A 156 -19.44 6.87 8.79
CA LYS A 156 -20.60 6.63 9.64
C LYS A 156 -21.11 5.21 9.46
N ARG A 157 -21.85 4.71 10.44
CA ARG A 157 -22.54 3.43 10.37
C ARG A 157 -23.99 3.56 10.83
N TYR A 158 -24.84 2.70 10.30
CA TYR A 158 -26.21 2.55 10.78
C TYR A 158 -26.24 1.41 11.79
N ASP A 159 -26.58 1.72 13.03
CA ASP A 159 -26.80 0.73 14.07
C ASP A 159 -28.21 0.16 13.91
N LYS A 160 -28.29 -1.14 13.63
CA LYS A 160 -29.56 -1.82 13.39
C LYS A 160 -30.35 -2.07 14.67
N GLU A 161 -29.67 -2.15 15.82
CA GLU A 161 -30.31 -2.43 17.10
C GLU A 161 -30.99 -1.18 17.66
N SER A 162 -30.27 -0.04 17.64
CA SER A 162 -30.84 1.25 18.06
C SER A 162 -31.65 1.94 16.96
N GLY A 163 -31.40 1.63 15.69
CA GLY A 163 -31.97 2.35 14.54
C GLY A 163 -31.33 3.71 14.29
N GLU A 164 -30.20 4.02 14.95
CA GLU A 164 -29.54 5.31 14.88
C GLU A 164 -28.37 5.33 13.87
N VAL A 165 -28.08 6.52 13.36
CA VAL A 165 -26.85 6.78 12.61
C VAL A 165 -25.77 7.16 13.61
N VAL A 166 -24.75 6.31 13.72
CA VAL A 166 -23.59 6.59 14.54
C VAL A 166 -22.60 7.43 13.72
N PRO A 167 -22.18 8.62 14.19
CA PRO A 167 -21.39 9.58 13.41
C PRO A 167 -19.90 9.23 13.36
N TYR A 168 -19.59 7.95 13.49
CA TYR A 168 -18.26 7.39 13.30
C TYR A 168 -18.36 5.96 12.81
N LYS A 169 -17.26 5.48 12.25
CA LYS A 169 -17.07 4.08 11.90
C LYS A 169 -15.71 3.61 12.37
N ARG A 170 -15.65 2.35 12.81
CA ARG A 170 -14.42 1.71 13.26
C ARG A 170 -14.01 0.57 12.35
N TYR A 171 -12.71 0.50 12.10
CA TYR A 171 -12.08 -0.49 11.24
C TYR A 171 -10.95 -1.19 12.00
N VAL A 172 -10.76 -2.48 11.76
CA VAL A 172 -9.56 -3.19 12.22
C VAL A 172 -8.52 -3.06 11.11
N VAL A 173 -7.44 -2.32 11.37
CA VAL A 173 -6.41 -2.02 10.38
C VAL A 173 -5.04 -2.54 10.78
N THR A 174 -4.22 -2.87 9.79
CA THR A 174 -2.83 -3.28 9.97
C THR A 174 -1.99 -2.98 8.73
N GLY A 175 -0.68 -2.90 8.92
CA GLY A 175 0.28 -2.88 7.82
C GLY A 175 0.78 -4.28 7.44
N ASP A 176 0.18 -5.35 7.96
CA ASP A 176 0.73 -6.72 7.92
C ASP A 176 2.15 -6.76 8.50
N ARG A 177 2.32 -6.03 9.60
CA ARG A 177 3.56 -5.86 10.37
C ARG A 177 3.26 -6.15 11.83
N GLU A 178 3.88 -5.43 12.75
CA GLU A 178 3.78 -5.70 14.19
C GLU A 178 2.49 -5.15 14.82
N VAL A 179 1.85 -4.16 14.19
CA VAL A 179 0.69 -3.45 14.76
C VAL A 179 -0.59 -3.76 13.98
N THR A 180 -1.57 -4.25 14.72
CA THR A 180 -3.00 -4.25 14.37
C THR A 180 -3.71 -3.33 15.35
N SER A 181 -4.54 -2.43 14.83
CA SER A 181 -5.18 -1.36 15.60
C SER A 181 -6.63 -1.16 15.19
N VAL A 182 -7.42 -0.56 16.08
CA VAL A 182 -8.74 -0.05 15.72
C VAL A 182 -8.56 1.39 15.24
N LEU A 183 -8.90 1.62 13.97
CA LEU A 183 -9.02 2.96 13.39
C LEU A 183 -10.46 3.44 13.57
N THR A 184 -10.65 4.53 14.29
CA THR A 184 -11.92 5.26 14.32
C THR A 184 -11.84 6.41 13.30
N VAL A 185 -12.85 6.54 12.44
CA VAL A 185 -13.05 7.70 11.58
C VAL A 185 -14.42 8.31 11.87
N THR A 186 -14.49 9.63 12.03
CA THR A 186 -15.71 10.35 12.37
C THR A 186 -16.27 11.10 11.16
N GLU A 187 -17.57 11.39 11.18
CA GLU A 187 -18.25 12.07 10.06
C GLU A 187 -17.62 13.43 9.72
N ASP A 188 -17.14 14.16 10.73
CA ASP A 188 -16.43 15.44 10.61
C ASP A 188 -14.98 15.32 10.07
N GLY A 189 -14.55 14.12 9.67
CA GLY A 189 -13.25 13.90 9.04
C GLY A 189 -12.10 13.68 10.02
N ARG A 190 -12.34 13.64 11.34
CA ARG A 190 -11.31 13.24 12.30
C ARG A 190 -11.06 11.74 12.24
N TRP A 191 -9.89 11.34 12.72
CA TRP A 191 -9.50 9.95 12.84
C TRP A 191 -8.55 9.73 14.02
N ASP A 192 -8.57 8.53 14.59
CA ASP A 192 -7.66 8.09 15.64
C ASP A 192 -7.41 6.59 15.58
N LEU A 193 -6.22 6.18 16.00
CA LEU A 193 -5.79 4.80 16.17
C LEU A 193 -5.75 4.48 17.67
N ALA A 194 -6.44 3.41 18.07
CA ALA A 194 -6.44 2.95 19.45
C ALA A 194 -5.03 2.53 19.95
N LYS A 195 -4.15 2.16 19.02
CA LYS A 195 -2.77 1.76 19.25
C LYS A 195 -1.88 2.16 18.06
N GLY A 196 -0.68 2.62 18.35
CA GLY A 196 0.35 2.91 17.36
C GLY A 196 0.10 4.19 16.57
N THR A 197 0.93 4.39 15.55
CA THR A 197 0.93 5.52 14.63
C THR A 197 0.43 5.11 13.25
N LEU A 198 0.16 6.07 12.37
CA LEU A 198 -0.21 5.80 10.97
C LEU A 198 0.86 4.95 10.27
N TYR A 199 2.15 5.21 10.54
CA TYR A 199 3.26 4.43 10.00
C TYR A 199 3.23 2.96 10.45
N ASP A 200 2.88 2.70 11.71
CA ASP A 200 2.87 1.35 12.27
C ASP A 200 1.83 0.44 11.61
N VAL A 201 0.70 1.04 11.20
CA VAL A 201 -0.39 0.34 10.49
C VAL A 201 -0.29 0.46 8.96
N THR A 202 0.77 1.06 8.44
CA THR A 202 1.00 1.16 6.98
C THR A 202 1.73 -0.07 6.45
N HIS A 203 1.21 -0.65 5.37
CA HIS A 203 1.86 -1.72 4.64
C HIS A 203 2.95 -1.14 3.74
N LEU A 204 4.12 -0.87 4.31
CA LEU A 204 5.24 -0.15 3.70
C LEU A 204 5.63 -0.57 2.26
N PRO A 205 5.54 -1.86 1.87
CA PRO A 205 5.79 -2.25 0.48
C PRO A 205 4.78 -1.64 -0.50
N CYS A 206 3.49 -1.60 -0.13
CA CYS A 206 2.46 -1.00 -0.96
C CYS A 206 2.50 0.52 -0.86
N ARG A 207 2.54 1.16 -2.02
CA ARG A 207 2.44 2.61 -2.18
C ARG A 207 1.29 2.90 -3.13
N SER A 208 0.63 4.02 -2.89
CA SER A 208 -0.30 4.54 -3.87
C SER A 208 -0.15 6.04 -3.95
N ALA A 209 -0.18 6.55 -5.18
CA ALA A 209 -0.27 7.98 -5.41
C ALA A 209 -1.44 8.28 -6.33
N ARG A 210 -2.11 9.38 -6.00
CA ARG A 210 -3.15 9.99 -6.81
C ARG A 210 -2.53 11.10 -7.65
N TYR A 211 -2.87 11.11 -8.94
CA TYR A 211 -2.44 12.11 -9.90
C TYR A 211 -3.65 12.83 -10.47
N THR A 212 -3.66 14.15 -10.35
CA THR A 212 -4.75 15.01 -10.81
C THR A 212 -4.23 16.12 -11.71
N GLN A 213 -5.14 16.72 -12.49
CA GLN A 213 -4.80 17.97 -13.18
C GLN A 213 -4.43 19.04 -12.13
N PRO A 214 -3.34 19.81 -12.34
CA PRO A 214 -3.00 20.93 -11.47
C PRO A 214 -4.15 21.93 -11.42
N ALA A 215 -4.40 22.54 -10.26
CA ALA A 215 -5.54 23.45 -10.06
C ALA A 215 -5.60 24.60 -11.10
N ALA A 216 -4.45 25.06 -11.59
CA ALA A 216 -4.37 26.10 -12.64
C ALA A 216 -4.79 25.62 -14.04
N ALA A 217 -4.71 24.32 -14.33
CA ALA A 217 -5.10 23.73 -15.62
C ALA A 217 -6.60 23.40 -15.68
N ALA A 218 -7.28 23.28 -14.53
CA ALA A 218 -8.72 23.02 -14.46
C ALA A 218 -9.57 24.25 -14.87
N THR A 219 -8.98 25.44 -14.93
CA THR A 219 -9.67 26.70 -15.28
C THR A 219 -9.59 27.04 -16.77
N THR A 220 -8.73 26.37 -17.55
CA THR A 220 -8.57 26.63 -18.99
C THR A 220 -9.37 25.66 -19.85
N GLY A 221 -10.69 25.62 -19.60
CA GLY A 221 -11.69 25.31 -20.63
C GLY A 221 -12.17 26.56 -21.38
N ALA A 222 -11.66 27.74 -21.02
CA ALA A 222 -11.85 28.97 -21.79
C ALA A 222 -10.79 29.02 -22.90
N VAL A 223 -11.22 28.76 -24.14
CA VAL A 223 -10.48 29.16 -25.33
C VAL A 223 -10.44 30.68 -25.34
N GLU A 224 -9.33 31.25 -24.89
CA GLU A 224 -9.06 32.67 -25.08
C GLU A 224 -8.49 32.86 -26.50
N VAL A 225 -9.35 33.29 -27.44
CA VAL A 225 -8.88 33.77 -28.74
C VAL A 225 -8.32 35.18 -28.52
N GLY A 226 -7.04 35.26 -28.18
CA GLY A 226 -6.30 36.52 -28.11
C GLY A 226 -6.01 37.04 -29.53
N ALA A 227 -6.67 38.12 -29.91
CA ALA A 227 -6.30 38.92 -31.07
C ALA A 227 -4.96 39.62 -30.81
N THR A 228 -4.14 39.74 -31.86
CA THR A 228 -2.81 40.37 -31.93
C THR A 228 -1.64 39.46 -31.51
N GLY A 229 -0.99 38.90 -32.53
CA GLY A 229 0.23 38.15 -32.39
C GLY A 229 1.39 39.05 -31.99
N THR A 230 2.11 38.62 -30.94
CA THR A 230 3.58 38.48 -30.83
C THR A 230 3.94 38.59 -29.34
N THR A 231 4.31 37.47 -28.72
CA THR A 231 5.05 37.49 -27.45
C THR A 231 6.18 36.47 -27.48
N THR A 232 7.38 36.98 -27.28
CA THR A 232 8.62 36.24 -27.10
C THR A 232 8.58 35.56 -25.74
N ALA A 233 8.38 34.23 -25.70
CA ALA A 233 8.43 33.46 -24.48
C ALA A 233 9.85 32.97 -24.21
N ALA A 234 10.45 33.48 -23.12
CA ALA A 234 11.53 32.78 -22.44
C ALA A 234 11.06 31.37 -22.07
N GLY A 235 11.87 30.37 -22.36
CA GLY A 235 11.51 28.95 -22.33
C GLY A 235 10.96 28.47 -21.00
N ALA A 236 9.65 28.23 -20.96
CA ALA A 236 9.00 27.25 -20.12
C ALA A 236 8.58 26.10 -21.04
N GLY A 237 9.14 24.91 -20.83
CA GLY A 237 8.82 23.72 -21.62
C GLY A 237 7.31 23.49 -21.66
N ALA A 238 6.81 23.06 -22.82
CA ALA A 238 5.40 22.80 -23.08
C ALA A 238 4.72 22.15 -21.86
N SER A 239 3.70 22.81 -21.30
CA SER A 239 2.86 22.27 -20.24
C SER A 239 2.26 20.96 -20.74
N LYS A 240 2.88 19.83 -20.37
CA LYS A 240 2.34 18.51 -20.66
C LYS A 240 1.04 18.39 -19.87
N THR A 241 -0.02 17.91 -20.52
CA THR A 241 -1.27 17.59 -19.83
C THR A 241 -1.03 16.44 -18.85
N CYS A 242 -1.64 16.45 -17.65
CA CYS A 242 -1.48 15.32 -16.72
C CYS A 242 -2.02 14.05 -17.37
N ALA A 243 -1.14 13.07 -17.62
CA ALA A 243 -1.50 11.81 -18.28
C ALA A 243 -0.46 10.71 -18.02
N PRO A 244 -0.86 9.42 -17.97
CA PRO A 244 0.06 8.30 -17.74
C PRO A 244 1.27 8.20 -18.67
N PRO A 245 1.18 8.50 -20.00
CA PRO A 245 2.34 8.49 -20.88
C PRO A 245 3.47 9.46 -20.50
N ASN A 246 3.19 10.43 -19.63
CA ASN A 246 4.17 11.40 -19.13
C ASN A 246 4.94 10.91 -17.90
N ALA A 247 4.62 9.73 -17.36
CA ALA A 247 5.33 9.13 -16.25
C ALA A 247 6.72 8.61 -16.69
N ASP A 248 7.76 8.87 -15.89
CA ASP A 248 9.06 8.23 -16.12
C ASP A 248 9.04 6.78 -15.67
N ARG A 249 8.83 5.87 -16.63
CA ARG A 249 8.78 4.43 -16.40
C ARG A 249 10.07 3.86 -15.79
N LYS A 250 11.22 4.54 -15.93
CA LYS A 250 12.49 4.09 -15.34
C LYS A 250 12.57 4.35 -13.84
N ALA A 251 11.68 5.17 -13.30
CA ALA A 251 11.58 5.43 -11.86
C ALA A 251 10.84 4.32 -11.10
N PHE A 252 10.38 3.27 -11.80
CA PHE A 252 9.68 2.12 -11.23
C PHE A 252 10.51 0.83 -11.41
N PRO A 253 10.47 -0.12 -10.46
CA PRO A 253 9.71 -0.08 -9.23
C PRO A 253 10.28 0.91 -8.21
N VAL A 254 9.40 1.55 -7.45
CA VAL A 254 9.76 2.47 -6.38
C VAL A 254 10.39 1.69 -5.22
N LYS A 255 11.44 2.25 -4.62
CA LYS A 255 12.06 1.63 -3.44
C LYS A 255 11.07 1.64 -2.26
N PRO A 256 11.02 0.58 -1.42
CA PRO A 256 10.18 0.58 -0.24
C PRO A 256 10.38 1.82 0.63
N GLY A 257 9.28 2.48 1.01
CA GLY A 257 9.29 3.71 1.81
C GLY A 257 9.60 5.01 1.05
N ALA A 258 10.09 4.96 -0.19
CA ALA A 258 10.37 6.16 -0.99
C ALA A 258 9.10 6.81 -1.53
N GLU A 259 9.18 8.11 -1.84
CA GLU A 259 8.08 8.85 -2.48
C GLU A 259 7.79 8.34 -3.90
N MET A 260 6.51 8.41 -4.30
CA MET A 260 6.12 8.08 -5.67
C MET A 260 6.69 9.10 -6.67
N PRO A 261 7.19 8.68 -7.84
CA PRO A 261 7.78 9.58 -8.83
C PRO A 261 6.78 10.64 -9.32
N PRO A 262 7.18 11.91 -9.50
CA PRO A 262 6.30 12.90 -10.13
C PRO A 262 5.99 12.53 -11.57
N VAL A 263 4.79 12.91 -12.03
CA VAL A 263 4.39 12.78 -13.44
C VAL A 263 4.26 14.17 -14.03
N ALA A 264 4.96 14.43 -15.13
CA ALA A 264 5.00 15.76 -15.72
C ALA A 264 3.57 16.23 -16.08
N GLY A 265 3.22 17.42 -15.59
CA GLY A 265 1.89 18.00 -15.79
C GLY A 265 0.85 17.62 -14.75
N CYS A 266 1.16 16.76 -13.77
CA CYS A 266 0.22 16.33 -12.73
C CYS A 266 0.52 16.97 -11.37
N ALA A 267 -0.54 17.26 -10.61
CA ALA A 267 -0.43 17.30 -9.15
C ALA A 267 -0.38 15.86 -8.62
N LYS A 268 0.48 15.61 -7.63
CA LYS A 268 0.69 14.27 -7.04
C LYS A 268 0.40 14.33 -5.54
N GLN A 269 -0.31 13.32 -5.04
CA GLN A 269 -0.48 13.08 -3.61
C GLN A 269 -0.16 11.62 -3.29
N ASP A 270 0.81 11.39 -2.40
CA ASP A 270 1.13 10.06 -1.88
C ASP A 270 0.15 9.71 -0.75
N TYR A 271 -0.29 8.45 -0.74
CA TYR A 271 -1.18 7.87 0.27
C TYR A 271 -0.50 6.66 0.92
N ALA A 272 -0.65 6.57 2.25
CA ALA A 272 -0.35 5.36 2.99
C ALA A 272 -1.40 4.29 2.68
N VAL A 273 -0.99 3.03 2.58
CA VAL A 273 -1.89 1.90 2.33
C VAL A 273 -2.06 1.09 3.62
N LEU A 274 -3.29 1.02 4.13
CA LEU A 274 -3.66 0.23 5.30
C LEU A 274 -4.44 -1.00 4.85
N PHE A 275 -4.14 -2.18 5.40
CA PHE A 275 -4.99 -3.35 5.24
C PHE A 275 -6.12 -3.31 6.24
N VAL A 276 -7.33 -3.57 5.78
CA VAL A 276 -8.54 -3.58 6.60
C VAL A 276 -9.04 -5.01 6.71
N LEU A 277 -9.01 -5.53 7.94
CA LEU A 277 -9.39 -6.90 8.26
C LEU A 277 -10.87 -7.02 8.58
N GLY A 278 -11.51 -5.93 9.01
CA GLY A 278 -12.91 -5.92 9.43
C GLY A 278 -13.38 -4.54 9.85
N GLU A 279 -14.63 -4.47 10.28
CA GLU A 279 -15.29 -3.28 10.79
C GLU A 279 -16.10 -3.60 12.05
N GLU A 280 -16.41 -2.59 12.85
CA GLU A 280 -17.38 -2.71 13.95
C GLU A 280 -18.74 -3.15 13.40
N ALA A 281 -19.33 -4.16 14.04
CA ALA A 281 -20.55 -4.85 13.62
C ALA A 281 -21.82 -4.00 13.83
#